data_AF-A0A7S2JWC1-F1
#
_entry.id   AF-A0A7S2JWC1-F1
#
_cell.length_a   1.000
_cell.length_b   1.000
_cell.length_c   1.000
_cell.angle_alpha   90.00
_cell.angle_beta   90.00
_cell.angle_gamma   90.00
#
_symmetry.space_group_name_H-M   'P 1'
#
loop_
_entity.id
_entity.type
_entity.pdbx_description
1 polymer ?
#
loop_
_entity_poly.entity_id
_entity_poly.type
_entity_poly.pdbx_seq_one_letter_code
_entity_poly.pdbx_strand_id
1 'polypeptide(L)'
;MLSKKLESANQSQSKSKSTFDDQALTRKPSLIFEPPSEKVIFPHNHEEKMRRRIAARVGIEDDNSQPRNSVTVRVPATSANMGPGYDCLGMAVDLWSEITVERSDKFEIIASGDGADQMPLDETNLMVIGAKAAFEAADKTMPPLKYTVVNNIPYARGLGSSSAAIVAGTIAGLVLAGHTLPCWGSESLLQIAASIEGHPDNVAPVIYGGIQLGIHN
;
A
#
# COMPACT_ATOMS: atom_id res chain seq x y z
N MET A 1 10.04 -57.71 23.18
CA MET A 1 10.98 -58.20 24.20
C MET A 1 11.90 -59.23 23.56
N LEU A 2 13.08 -58.84 23.07
CA LEU A 2 14.14 -59.80 22.76
C LEU A 2 15.52 -59.14 22.88
N SER A 3 16.29 -59.69 23.82
CA SER A 3 17.74 -59.65 24.08
C SER A 3 18.56 -58.34 23.96
N LYS A 4 18.96 -57.84 25.14
CA LYS A 4 20.18 -57.08 25.39
C LYS A 4 21.44 -57.93 25.13
N LYS A 5 22.51 -57.31 24.63
CA LYS A 5 23.91 -57.60 24.99
C LYS A 5 24.84 -56.54 24.36
N LEU A 6 25.60 -55.83 25.20
CA LEU A 6 27.00 -55.43 24.98
C LEU A 6 27.53 -54.69 26.22
N GLU A 7 28.35 -55.41 26.97
CA GLU A 7 29.30 -54.98 28.02
C GLU A 7 30.48 -54.23 27.33
N SER A 8 30.91 -53.05 27.78
CA SER A 8 31.83 -52.69 28.90
C SER A 8 33.33 -52.71 28.56
N ALA A 9 34.03 -51.63 28.93
CA ALA A 9 35.48 -51.44 29.27
C ALA A 9 35.94 -50.08 28.71
N ASN A 10 36.70 -49.19 29.36
CA ASN A 10 37.66 -49.25 30.48
C ASN A 10 37.81 -47.78 31.00
N GLN A 11 37.72 -47.47 32.30
CA GLN A 11 38.84 -47.26 33.26
C GLN A 11 40.07 -46.54 32.66
N SER A 12 40.80 -45.62 33.29
CA SER A 12 40.83 -44.91 34.59
C SER A 12 42.17 -44.15 34.61
N GLN A 13 42.31 -43.02 35.33
CA GLN A 13 43.54 -42.43 35.94
C GLN A 13 43.38 -40.90 36.04
N SER A 14 43.87 -40.16 37.04
CA SER A 14 44.33 -40.40 38.41
C SER A 14 44.54 -39.00 39.03
N LYS A 15 44.23 -38.88 40.32
CA LYS A 15 44.46 -37.74 41.25
C LYS A 15 45.88 -37.14 41.21
N SER A 16 46.02 -35.82 41.47
CA SER A 16 46.60 -35.31 42.75
C SER A 16 46.82 -33.78 42.82
N LYS A 17 46.38 -33.18 43.96
CA LYS A 17 47.03 -32.17 44.85
C LYS A 17 47.29 -30.73 44.35
N SER A 18 46.61 -29.71 44.92
CA SER A 18 47.02 -28.80 46.04
C SER A 18 47.97 -27.68 45.56
N THR A 19 47.91 -26.38 45.90
CA THR A 19 47.38 -25.58 47.03
C THR A 19 47.65 -24.09 46.65
N PHE A 20 46.76 -23.17 47.06
CA PHE A 20 46.89 -21.72 47.36
C PHE A 20 48.02 -20.86 46.69
N ASP A 21 47.70 -19.69 46.13
CA ASP A 21 47.53 -18.46 46.93
C ASP A 21 47.00 -17.25 46.14
N ASP A 22 46.49 -16.30 46.92
CA ASP A 22 45.68 -15.12 46.62
C ASP A 22 46.48 -13.90 46.11
N GLN A 23 45.75 -12.89 45.62
CA GLN A 23 46.16 -11.50 45.33
C GLN A 23 46.72 -11.14 43.95
N ALA A 24 45.81 -10.68 43.08
CA ALA A 24 46.03 -9.49 42.26
C ALA A 24 44.67 -8.86 41.88
N LEU A 25 44.11 -8.07 42.81
CA LEU A 25 43.18 -7.00 42.46
C LEU A 25 43.95 -6.00 41.58
N THR A 26 43.52 -5.78 40.33
CA THR A 26 43.33 -4.42 39.78
C THR A 26 42.65 -4.44 38.40
N ARG A 27 41.48 -3.79 38.35
CA ARG A 27 40.84 -3.10 37.20
C ARG A 27 40.30 -3.97 36.04
N LYS A 28 39.04 -4.42 36.19
CA LYS A 28 38.12 -4.54 35.05
C LYS A 28 37.54 -3.15 34.73
N PRO A 29 37.39 -2.75 33.46
CA PRO A 29 36.67 -1.53 33.13
C PRO A 29 35.19 -1.74 33.45
N SER A 30 34.63 -0.84 34.25
CA SER A 30 33.19 -0.73 34.44
C SER A 30 32.55 -0.40 33.09
N LEU A 31 31.89 -1.39 32.48
CA LEU A 31 30.93 -1.13 31.40
C LEU A 31 29.78 -0.33 32.03
N ILE A 32 29.82 0.99 31.85
CA ILE A 32 28.67 1.85 32.09
C ILE A 32 27.64 1.43 31.04
N PHE A 33 26.65 0.64 31.45
CA PHE A 33 25.47 0.39 30.65
C PHE A 33 24.62 1.66 30.77
N GLU A 34 24.73 2.57 29.79
CA GLU A 34 23.74 3.64 29.69
C GLU A 34 22.38 2.97 29.42
N PRO A 35 21.34 3.27 30.23
CA PRO A 35 20.01 2.76 29.92
C PRO A 35 19.62 3.29 28.53
N PRO A 36 18.99 2.46 27.67
CA PRO A 36 18.52 2.93 26.38
C PRO A 36 17.66 4.16 26.63
N SER A 37 17.96 5.28 25.96
CA SER A 37 17.17 6.49 26.08
C SER A 37 15.72 6.10 25.83
N GLU A 38 14.92 6.09 26.88
CA GLU A 38 13.52 5.76 26.81
C GLU A 38 12.84 6.96 26.15
N LYS A 39 12.97 7.06 24.82
CA LYS A 39 12.06 7.86 24.02
C LYS A 39 10.75 7.11 24.04
N VAL A 40 10.05 7.22 25.17
CA VAL A 40 8.64 6.89 25.29
C VAL A 40 7.96 7.74 24.22
N ILE A 41 7.53 7.09 23.15
CA ILE A 41 6.70 7.72 22.13
C ILE A 41 5.34 7.86 22.77
N PHE A 42 5.12 8.96 23.48
CA PHE A 42 3.80 9.27 23.99
C PHE A 42 2.84 9.45 22.80
N PRO A 43 1.56 9.02 22.90
CA PRO A 43 0.60 9.04 21.79
C PRO A 43 0.49 10.40 21.08
N HIS A 44 0.65 11.50 21.83
CA HIS A 44 0.60 12.87 21.32
C HIS A 44 1.76 13.25 20.38
N ASN A 45 2.91 12.55 20.42
CA ASN A 45 4.05 12.79 19.53
C ASN A 45 3.87 12.16 18.14
N HIS A 46 2.99 11.16 18.01
CA HIS A 46 2.67 10.55 16.72
C HIS A 46 1.72 11.43 15.92
N GLU A 47 0.66 11.93 16.56
CA GLU A 47 -0.29 12.86 15.95
C GLU A 47 0.36 14.16 15.50
N GLU A 48 1.26 14.74 16.31
CA GLU A 48 1.93 15.99 15.92
C GLU A 48 2.91 15.79 14.76
N LYS A 49 3.60 14.64 14.70
CA LYS A 49 4.41 14.25 13.54
C LYS A 49 3.56 13.99 12.29
N MET A 50 2.39 13.35 12.43
CA MET A 50 1.44 13.20 11.35
C MET A 50 0.94 14.57 10.87
N ARG A 51 0.52 15.45 11.78
CA ARG A 51 0.09 16.82 11.45
C ARG A 51 1.17 17.62 10.72
N ARG A 52 2.44 17.53 11.15
CA ARG A 52 3.56 18.17 10.44
C ARG A 52 3.81 17.56 9.06
N ARG A 53 3.66 16.24 8.89
CA ARG A 53 3.75 15.57 7.58
C ARG A 53 2.60 15.94 6.66
N ILE A 54 1.40 16.11 7.21
CA ILE A 54 0.22 16.60 6.49
C ILE A 54 0.45 18.05 6.06
N ALA A 55 0.84 18.94 6.98
CA ALA A 55 1.11 20.35 6.68
C ALA A 55 2.26 20.55 5.67
N ALA A 56 3.31 19.74 5.73
CA ALA A 56 4.39 19.76 4.73
C ALA A 56 3.94 19.27 3.35
N ARG A 57 2.88 18.45 3.27
CA ARG A 57 2.24 18.01 2.03
C ARG A 57 1.31 19.07 1.44
N VAL A 58 0.67 19.90 2.26
CA VAL A 58 -0.16 21.03 1.79
C VAL A 58 0.63 21.98 0.88
N GLY A 59 1.91 22.24 1.17
CA GLY A 59 2.76 23.04 0.28
C GLY A 59 3.11 22.37 -1.07
N ILE A 60 3.02 21.04 -1.16
CA ILE A 60 3.15 20.26 -2.42
C ILE A 60 1.80 20.24 -3.16
N GLU A 61 0.68 20.33 -2.44
CA GLU A 61 -0.68 20.39 -3.02
C GLU A 61 -0.89 21.67 -3.84
N ASP A 62 -0.31 22.81 -3.43
CA ASP A 62 -0.38 24.07 -4.19
C ASP A 62 0.28 23.96 -5.58
N ASP A 63 1.42 23.28 -5.70
CA ASP A 63 2.10 23.05 -6.98
C ASP A 63 1.39 21.99 -7.86
N ASN A 64 0.67 21.05 -7.23
CA ASN A 64 -0.17 20.05 -7.90
C ASN A 64 -1.57 20.56 -8.25
N SER A 65 -1.99 21.72 -7.74
CA SER A 65 -3.27 22.35 -8.07
C SER A 65 -3.33 22.90 -9.50
N GLN A 66 -2.17 23.05 -10.15
CA GLN A 66 -2.10 23.51 -11.53
C GLN A 66 -2.63 22.42 -12.47
N PRO A 67 -3.63 22.73 -13.33
CA PRO A 67 -4.20 21.76 -14.23
C PRO A 67 -3.14 21.23 -15.20
N ARG A 68 -2.98 19.90 -15.21
CA ARG A 68 -2.07 19.21 -16.13
C ARG A 68 -2.80 18.87 -17.44
N ASN A 69 -2.04 18.76 -18.52
CA ASN A 69 -2.56 18.27 -19.80
C ASN A 69 -2.56 16.73 -19.89
N SER A 70 -1.68 16.07 -19.15
CA SER A 70 -1.53 14.62 -19.13
C SER A 70 -1.01 14.15 -17.77
N VAL A 71 -1.37 12.93 -17.39
CA VAL A 71 -0.92 12.23 -16.19
C VAL A 71 -0.85 10.73 -16.45
N THR A 72 0.20 10.08 -15.95
CA THR A 72 0.30 8.61 -15.93
C THR A 72 0.17 8.14 -14.50
N VAL A 73 -0.81 7.27 -14.25
CA VAL A 73 -1.05 6.66 -12.94
C VAL A 73 -0.69 5.18 -13.01
N ARG A 74 0.14 4.74 -12.07
CA ARG A 74 0.54 3.33 -11.91
C ARG A 74 -0.16 2.75 -10.69
N VAL A 75 -0.90 1.67 -10.88
CA VAL A 75 -1.74 1.04 -9.84
C VAL A 75 -1.37 -0.43 -9.65
N PRO A 76 -1.31 -0.93 -8.40
CA PRO A 76 -1.06 -2.34 -8.14
C PRO A 76 -2.34 -3.17 -8.32
N ALA A 77 -2.18 -4.45 -8.64
CA ALA A 77 -3.19 -5.46 -8.40
C ALA A 77 -3.44 -5.62 -6.90
N THR A 78 -4.59 -6.22 -6.57
CA THR A 78 -4.94 -6.50 -5.18
C THR A 78 -5.58 -7.87 -5.03
N SER A 79 -5.51 -8.46 -3.84
CA SER A 79 -6.24 -9.67 -3.47
C SER A 79 -7.12 -9.37 -2.27
N ALA A 80 -8.41 -9.67 -2.38
CA ALA A 80 -9.42 -9.42 -1.36
C ALA A 80 -9.80 -10.69 -0.59
N ASN A 81 -10.65 -10.52 0.43
CA ASN A 81 -11.22 -11.52 1.34
C ASN A 81 -10.20 -12.22 2.25
N MET A 82 -9.06 -12.65 1.71
CA MET A 82 -7.94 -13.30 2.40
C MET A 82 -8.39 -14.35 3.44
N GLY A 83 -9.41 -15.15 3.09
CA GLY A 83 -10.06 -16.11 3.99
C GLY A 83 -11.33 -15.54 4.63
N PRO A 84 -11.38 -15.34 5.96
CA PRO A 84 -12.59 -14.91 6.66
C PRO A 84 -12.92 -13.41 6.52
N GLY A 85 -12.05 -12.62 5.88
CA GLY A 85 -12.20 -11.16 5.76
C GLY A 85 -13.08 -10.72 4.60
N TYR A 86 -14.23 -11.37 4.43
CA TYR A 86 -15.16 -11.11 3.33
C TYR A 86 -15.56 -9.61 3.27
N ASP A 87 -15.42 -8.98 2.11
CA ASP A 87 -15.71 -7.57 1.81
C ASP A 87 -15.03 -6.52 2.72
N CYS A 88 -13.98 -6.92 3.47
CA CYS A 88 -13.30 -6.01 4.41
C CYS A 88 -11.77 -6.08 4.38
N LEU A 89 -11.17 -7.22 4.01
CA LEU A 89 -9.72 -7.38 4.03
C LEU A 89 -9.17 -7.47 2.61
N GLY A 90 -8.15 -6.67 2.29
CA GLY A 90 -7.42 -6.83 1.04
C GLY A 90 -5.97 -6.39 1.11
N MET A 91 -5.21 -6.81 0.09
CA MET A 91 -3.76 -6.65 0.05
C MET A 91 -3.30 -6.26 -1.36
N ALA A 92 -2.41 -5.27 -1.45
CA ALA A 92 -1.73 -4.94 -2.71
C ALA A 92 -0.67 -6.00 -3.03
N VAL A 93 -0.61 -6.41 -4.29
CA VAL A 93 0.39 -7.35 -4.80
C VAL A 93 1.28 -6.65 -5.82
N ASP A 94 2.53 -7.10 -5.92
CA ASP A 94 3.56 -6.49 -6.78
C ASP A 94 3.39 -6.86 -8.26
N LEU A 95 2.26 -6.44 -8.82
CA LEU A 95 1.87 -6.57 -10.22
C LEU A 95 1.13 -5.29 -10.60
N TRP A 96 1.57 -4.60 -11.65
CA TRP A 96 1.19 -3.21 -11.86
C TRP A 96 0.66 -2.96 -13.26
N SER A 97 -0.38 -2.13 -13.33
CA SER A 97 -0.89 -1.56 -14.58
C SER A 97 -0.65 -0.06 -14.62
N GLU A 98 -0.57 0.48 -15.83
CA GLU A 98 -0.36 1.90 -16.08
C GLU A 98 -1.48 2.46 -16.95
N ILE A 99 -2.01 3.60 -16.53
CA ILE A 99 -3.04 4.33 -17.26
C ILE A 99 -2.54 5.75 -17.45
N THR A 100 -2.36 6.14 -18.71
CA THR A 100 -2.06 7.52 -19.08
C THR A 100 -3.35 8.18 -19.56
N VAL A 101 -3.69 9.32 -18.96
CA VAL A 101 -4.86 10.11 -19.31
C VAL A 101 -4.42 11.49 -19.74
N GLU A 102 -4.88 11.93 -20.90
CA GLU A 102 -4.55 13.24 -21.45
C GLU A 102 -5.80 13.95 -21.99
N ARG A 103 -5.80 15.28 -21.92
CA ARG A 103 -6.81 16.10 -22.58
C ARG A 103 -6.72 15.90 -24.09
N SER A 104 -7.86 15.77 -24.75
CA SER A 104 -7.92 15.55 -26.19
C SER A 104 -9.11 16.28 -26.81
N ASP A 105 -9.12 16.41 -28.13
CA ASP A 105 -10.25 16.96 -28.88
C ASP A 105 -11.41 15.96 -28.99
N LYS A 106 -11.13 14.66 -28.81
CA LYS A 106 -12.10 13.57 -28.87
C LYS A 106 -11.85 12.55 -27.76
N PHE A 107 -12.92 11.88 -27.32
CA PHE A 107 -12.81 10.74 -26.43
C PHE A 107 -12.20 9.54 -27.17
N GLU A 108 -11.25 8.86 -26.54
CA GLU A 108 -10.62 7.65 -27.09
C GLU A 108 -10.02 6.80 -25.97
N ILE A 109 -10.19 5.48 -26.04
CA ILE A 109 -9.49 4.52 -25.19
C ILE A 109 -8.63 3.62 -26.09
N ILE A 110 -7.34 3.56 -25.80
CA ILE A 110 -6.38 2.64 -26.42
C ILE A 110 -5.88 1.70 -25.31
N ALA A 111 -6.22 0.42 -25.40
CA ALA A 111 -5.84 -0.57 -24.41
C ALA A 111 -4.88 -1.60 -24.99
N SER A 112 -3.96 -2.06 -24.15
CA SER A 112 -3.03 -3.15 -24.41
C SER A 112 -2.81 -3.99 -23.16
N GLY A 113 -2.36 -5.23 -23.32
CA GLY A 113 -2.19 -6.17 -22.22
C GLY A 113 -3.44 -7.00 -21.94
N ASP A 114 -3.59 -7.47 -20.71
CA ASP A 114 -4.67 -8.38 -20.31
C ASP A 114 -6.04 -7.68 -20.34
N GLY A 115 -7.06 -8.35 -20.88
CA GLY A 115 -8.42 -7.82 -20.98
C GLY A 115 -8.61 -6.64 -21.93
N ALA A 116 -7.61 -6.26 -22.74
CA ALA A 116 -7.72 -5.14 -23.69
C ALA A 116 -8.84 -5.33 -24.73
N ASP A 117 -9.15 -6.58 -25.09
CA ASP A 117 -10.23 -6.99 -25.99
C ASP A 117 -11.59 -7.19 -25.28
N GLN A 118 -11.59 -7.19 -23.94
CA GLN A 118 -12.76 -7.49 -23.11
C GLN A 118 -13.32 -6.27 -22.38
N MET A 119 -12.47 -5.29 -22.08
CA MET A 119 -12.91 -4.08 -21.38
C MET A 119 -13.73 -3.16 -22.29
N PRO A 120 -14.74 -2.44 -21.76
CA PRO A 120 -15.44 -1.42 -22.52
C PRO A 120 -14.47 -0.34 -23.02
N LEU A 121 -14.62 0.11 -24.27
CA LEU A 121 -13.82 1.19 -24.84
C LEU A 121 -14.64 2.49 -25.00
N ASP A 122 -15.67 2.63 -24.17
CA ASP A 122 -16.59 3.76 -24.12
C ASP A 122 -16.67 4.34 -22.69
N GLU A 123 -17.61 5.26 -22.46
CA GLU A 123 -17.80 5.94 -21.18
C GLU A 123 -18.22 5.02 -20.03
N THR A 124 -18.61 3.77 -20.31
CA THR A 124 -18.94 2.78 -19.28
C THR A 124 -17.71 2.13 -18.67
N ASN A 125 -16.51 2.36 -19.23
CA ASN A 125 -15.27 1.88 -18.63
C ASN A 125 -15.06 2.52 -17.24
N LEU A 126 -14.71 1.70 -16.26
CA LEU A 126 -14.54 2.09 -14.87
C LEU A 126 -13.51 3.20 -14.64
N MET A 127 -12.45 3.28 -15.46
CA MET A 127 -11.49 4.39 -15.36
C MET A 127 -12.12 5.72 -15.80
N VAL A 128 -13.06 5.70 -16.74
CA VAL A 128 -13.80 6.89 -17.18
C VAL A 128 -14.81 7.30 -16.10
N ILE A 129 -15.50 6.33 -15.50
CA ILE A 129 -16.40 6.57 -14.37
C ILE A 129 -15.64 7.19 -13.20
N GLY A 130 -14.48 6.64 -12.85
CA GLY A 130 -13.60 7.18 -11.81
C GLY A 130 -13.14 8.61 -12.11
N ALA A 131 -12.72 8.89 -13.35
CA ALA A 131 -12.32 10.23 -13.78
C ALA A 131 -13.50 11.22 -13.72
N LYS A 132 -14.69 10.81 -14.15
CA LYS A 132 -15.90 11.64 -14.09
C LYS A 132 -16.25 12.01 -12.65
N ALA A 133 -16.21 11.04 -11.73
CA ALA A 133 -16.45 11.29 -10.31
C ALA A 133 -15.44 12.27 -9.70
N ALA A 134 -14.17 12.24 -10.15
CA ALA A 134 -13.16 13.20 -9.73
C ALA A 134 -13.44 14.63 -10.24
N PHE A 135 -13.88 14.77 -11.50
CA PHE A 135 -14.28 16.08 -12.05
C PHE A 135 -15.53 16.64 -11.35
N GLU A 136 -16.48 15.77 -10.99
CA GLU A 136 -17.66 16.14 -10.20
C GLU A 136 -17.27 16.61 -8.80
N ALA A 137 -16.39 15.88 -8.10
CA ALA A 137 -15.86 16.30 -6.79
C ALA A 137 -15.09 17.63 -6.85
N ALA A 138 -14.49 17.95 -8.00
CA ALA A 138 -13.80 19.21 -8.25
C ALA A 138 -14.72 20.36 -8.71
N ASP A 139 -16.03 20.11 -8.85
CA ASP A 139 -17.02 21.04 -9.42
C ASP A 139 -16.59 21.58 -10.80
N LYS A 140 -16.11 20.68 -11.68
CA LYS A 140 -15.61 21.01 -13.02
C LYS A 140 -16.21 20.09 -14.08
N THR A 141 -16.43 20.65 -15.27
CA THR A 141 -16.80 19.84 -16.44
C THR A 141 -15.60 19.03 -16.93
N MET A 142 -15.78 17.72 -17.10
CA MET A 142 -14.77 16.86 -17.70
C MET A 142 -14.66 17.15 -19.21
N PRO A 143 -13.47 17.52 -19.73
CA PRO A 143 -13.25 17.65 -21.17
C PRO A 143 -13.22 16.26 -21.83
N PRO A 144 -13.21 16.16 -23.16
CA PRO A 144 -12.85 14.91 -23.81
C PRO A 144 -11.43 14.49 -23.39
N LEU A 145 -11.28 13.21 -23.04
CA LEU A 145 -10.04 12.62 -22.58
C LEU A 145 -9.66 11.44 -23.46
N LYS A 146 -8.36 11.31 -23.71
CA LYS A 146 -7.76 10.12 -24.28
C LYS A 146 -7.10 9.31 -23.19
N TYR A 147 -7.32 8.00 -23.22
CA TYR A 147 -6.77 7.06 -22.27
C TYR A 147 -5.88 6.06 -23.00
N THR A 148 -4.66 5.88 -22.51
CA THR A 148 -3.74 4.84 -22.97
C THR A 148 -3.49 3.89 -21.80
N VAL A 149 -3.92 2.64 -21.95
CA VAL A 149 -3.90 1.62 -20.90
C VAL A 149 -2.90 0.53 -21.26
N VAL A 150 -1.98 0.27 -20.33
CA VAL A 150 -1.11 -0.90 -20.33
C VAL A 150 -1.50 -1.75 -19.12
N ASN A 151 -2.40 -2.72 -19.34
CA ASN A 151 -2.93 -3.54 -18.26
C ASN A 151 -2.13 -4.85 -18.11
N ASN A 152 -1.44 -5.01 -16.99
CA ASN A 152 -0.79 -6.29 -16.64
C ASN A 152 -1.55 -7.05 -15.55
N ILE A 153 -2.61 -6.48 -14.98
CA ILE A 153 -3.44 -7.11 -13.96
C ILE A 153 -4.46 -8.02 -14.65
N PRO A 154 -4.47 -9.35 -14.36
CA PRO A 154 -5.40 -10.28 -14.97
C PRO A 154 -6.87 -9.86 -14.81
N TYR A 155 -7.52 -9.65 -15.95
CA TYR A 155 -8.88 -9.17 -16.05
C TYR A 155 -9.86 -10.24 -15.55
N ALA A 156 -10.77 -9.84 -14.66
CA ALA A 156 -11.79 -10.72 -14.09
C ALA A 156 -11.25 -12.00 -13.40
N ARG A 157 -10.04 -11.98 -12.82
CA ARG A 157 -9.44 -13.12 -12.09
C ARG A 157 -9.32 -12.93 -10.56
N GLY A 158 -10.08 -12.00 -9.99
CA GLY A 158 -10.02 -11.72 -8.55
C GLY A 158 -8.75 -10.99 -8.09
N LEU A 159 -8.02 -10.35 -9.02
CA LEU A 159 -6.83 -9.54 -8.73
C LEU A 159 -7.11 -8.02 -8.68
N GLY A 160 -8.37 -7.64 -8.47
CA GLY A 160 -8.76 -6.25 -8.24
C GLY A 160 -8.54 -5.31 -9.44
N SER A 161 -8.57 -5.83 -10.68
CA SER A 161 -8.42 -5.00 -11.89
C SER A 161 -9.48 -3.89 -12.00
N SER A 162 -10.69 -4.13 -11.48
CA SER A 162 -11.82 -3.17 -11.44
C SER A 162 -11.48 -1.98 -10.55
N SER A 163 -11.29 -2.24 -9.26
CA SER A 163 -10.78 -1.28 -8.28
C SER A 163 -9.53 -0.51 -8.76
N ALA A 164 -8.57 -1.21 -9.38
CA ALA A 164 -7.37 -0.57 -9.92
C ALA A 164 -7.71 0.46 -11.02
N ALA A 165 -8.63 0.13 -11.94
CA ALA A 165 -9.09 1.04 -12.99
C ALA A 165 -9.86 2.24 -12.41
N ILE A 166 -10.77 2.01 -11.45
CA ILE A 166 -11.51 3.09 -10.78
C ILE A 166 -10.55 4.08 -10.14
N VAL A 167 -9.64 3.59 -9.29
CA VAL A 167 -8.71 4.45 -8.55
C VAL A 167 -7.76 5.18 -9.50
N ALA A 168 -7.24 4.51 -10.53
CA ALA A 168 -6.39 5.15 -11.53
C ALA A 168 -7.14 6.29 -12.26
N GLY A 169 -8.38 6.04 -12.66
CA GLY A 169 -9.27 7.02 -13.27
C GLY A 169 -9.54 8.21 -12.36
N THR A 170 -9.90 7.96 -11.10
CA THR A 170 -10.18 9.01 -10.10
C THR A 170 -8.93 9.85 -9.83
N ILE A 171 -7.77 9.23 -9.61
CA ILE A 171 -6.51 9.97 -9.41
C ILE A 171 -6.17 10.80 -10.64
N ALA A 172 -6.28 10.22 -11.85
CA ALA A 172 -6.00 10.95 -13.08
C ALA A 172 -6.95 12.15 -13.27
N GLY A 173 -8.25 11.96 -13.02
CA GLY A 173 -9.24 13.01 -13.08
C GLY A 173 -8.96 14.14 -12.10
N LEU A 174 -8.60 13.84 -10.85
CA LEU A 174 -8.24 14.83 -9.83
C LEU A 174 -7.05 15.68 -10.29
N VAL A 175 -5.99 15.05 -10.79
CA VAL A 175 -4.79 15.74 -11.29
C VAL A 175 -5.12 16.62 -12.50
N LEU A 176 -5.89 16.13 -13.47
CA LEU A 176 -6.27 16.91 -14.65
C LEU A 176 -7.24 18.05 -14.31
N ALA A 177 -8.06 17.87 -13.26
CA ALA A 177 -8.93 18.90 -12.72
C ALA A 177 -8.17 19.92 -11.86
N GLY A 178 -6.89 19.68 -11.50
CA GLY A 178 -6.16 20.53 -10.56
C GLY A 178 -6.82 20.52 -9.18
N HIS A 179 -7.26 19.34 -8.73
CA HIS A 179 -7.96 19.14 -7.47
C HIS A 179 -7.31 18.00 -6.68
N THR A 180 -7.49 18.02 -5.36
CA THR A 180 -6.94 17.03 -4.44
C THR A 180 -7.98 16.64 -3.42
N LEU A 181 -8.07 15.35 -3.12
CA LEU A 181 -8.93 14.85 -2.05
C LEU A 181 -8.09 14.30 -0.90
N PRO A 182 -8.53 14.51 0.35
CA PRO A 182 -7.84 13.97 1.51
C PRO A 182 -7.87 12.43 1.51
N CYS A 183 -6.69 11.85 1.69
CA CYS A 183 -6.50 10.41 1.91
C CYS A 183 -6.36 10.06 3.41
N TRP A 184 -6.45 11.05 4.29
CA TRP A 184 -6.38 10.88 5.74
C TRP A 184 -7.50 11.70 6.39
N GLY A 185 -8.07 11.20 7.48
CA GLY A 185 -9.20 11.84 8.13
C GLY A 185 -10.52 11.43 7.47
N SER A 186 -11.00 12.21 6.49
CA SER A 186 -12.26 11.89 5.80
C SER A 186 -12.12 10.80 4.73
N GLU A 187 -10.90 10.55 4.25
CA GLU A 187 -10.60 9.54 3.23
C GLU A 187 -11.48 9.66 1.97
N SER A 188 -11.76 10.91 1.55
CA SER A 188 -12.73 11.20 0.49
C SER A 188 -12.40 10.51 -0.83
N LEU A 189 -11.12 10.31 -1.15
CA LEU A 189 -10.70 9.51 -2.32
C LEU A 189 -11.18 8.05 -2.21
N LEU A 190 -10.95 7.41 -1.06
CA LEU A 190 -11.40 6.05 -0.79
C LEU A 190 -12.93 5.97 -0.86
N GLN A 191 -13.63 6.92 -0.25
CA GLN A 191 -15.09 6.92 -0.20
C GLN A 191 -15.72 6.97 -1.59
N ILE A 192 -15.20 7.83 -2.48
CA ILE A 192 -15.68 7.91 -3.88
C ILE A 192 -15.40 6.58 -4.60
N ALA A 193 -14.16 6.10 -4.56
CA ALA A 193 -13.78 4.90 -5.30
C ALA A 193 -14.48 3.63 -4.78
N ALA A 194 -14.62 3.48 -3.46
CA ALA A 194 -15.32 2.36 -2.83
C ALA A 194 -16.83 2.43 -3.09
N SER A 195 -17.42 3.63 -3.21
CA SER A 195 -18.84 3.77 -3.57
C SER A 195 -19.11 3.36 -5.02
N ILE A 196 -18.14 3.54 -5.92
CA ILE A 196 -18.24 3.07 -7.32
C ILE A 196 -18.08 1.54 -7.39
N GLU A 197 -17.10 0.98 -6.68
CA GLU A 197 -16.88 -0.48 -6.65
C GLU A 197 -17.99 -1.23 -5.87
N GLY A 198 -18.51 -0.60 -4.81
CA GLY A 198 -19.49 -1.17 -3.87
C GLY A 198 -18.86 -1.75 -2.59
N HIS A 199 -17.52 -1.86 -2.53
CA HIS A 199 -16.78 -2.35 -1.36
C HIS A 199 -15.34 -1.79 -1.33
N PRO A 200 -14.70 -1.71 -0.15
CA PRO A 200 -13.41 -1.04 0.02
C PRO A 200 -12.19 -1.98 -0.02
N ASP A 201 -12.39 -3.29 0.10
CA ASP A 201 -11.33 -4.29 0.30
C ASP A 201 -10.28 -4.35 -0.82
N ASN A 202 -10.67 -4.20 -2.08
CA ASN A 202 -9.76 -4.06 -3.20
C ASN A 202 -9.32 -2.60 -3.42
N VAL A 203 -10.20 -1.61 -3.18
CA VAL A 203 -9.93 -0.19 -3.43
C VAL A 203 -8.88 0.37 -2.48
N ALA A 204 -9.01 0.12 -1.17
CA ALA A 204 -8.10 0.61 -0.16
C ALA A 204 -6.63 0.20 -0.40
N PRO A 205 -6.30 -1.08 -0.69
CA PRO A 205 -4.93 -1.45 -0.99
C PRO A 205 -4.40 -0.88 -2.30
N VAL A 206 -5.25 -0.53 -3.28
CA VAL A 206 -4.77 0.23 -4.46
C VAL A 206 -4.27 1.62 -4.06
N ILE A 207 -4.99 2.29 -3.15
CA ILE A 207 -4.66 3.66 -2.71
C ILE A 207 -3.48 3.66 -1.73
N TYR A 208 -3.51 2.79 -0.73
CA TYR A 208 -2.61 2.83 0.42
C TYR A 208 -1.46 1.82 0.36
N GLY A 209 -1.55 0.82 -0.52
CA GLY A 209 -0.63 -0.31 -0.56
C GLY A 209 -0.77 -1.24 0.66
N GLY A 210 0.10 -2.24 0.77
CA GLY A 210 0.15 -3.14 1.92
C GLY A 210 -1.13 -3.96 2.13
N ILE A 211 -1.41 -4.31 3.39
CA ILE A 211 -2.66 -4.97 3.81
C ILE A 211 -3.55 -3.92 4.43
N GLN A 212 -4.81 -3.88 4.00
CA GLN A 212 -5.83 -2.93 4.43
C GLN A 212 -7.06 -3.65 4.98
N LEU A 213 -7.64 -3.08 6.03
CA LEU A 213 -8.92 -3.48 6.61
C LEU A 213 -9.88 -2.30 6.46
N GLY A 214 -10.89 -2.44 5.61
CA GLY A 214 -11.95 -1.47 5.38
C GLY A 214 -13.29 -2.00 5.88
N ILE A 215 -14.17 -1.11 6.35
CA ILE A 215 -15.54 -1.45 6.75
C ILE A 215 -16.48 -0.57 5.93
N HIS A 216 -17.42 -1.20 5.22
CA HIS A 216 -18.48 -0.51 4.48
C HIS A 216 -19.79 -0.68 5.25
N ASN A 217 -20.45 0.44 5.57
CA ASN A 217 -21.71 0.48 6.31
C ASN A 217 -22.84 0.97 5.42
#